data_AF-A0A5K0ZNW5-F1
#
_entry.id   AF-A0A5K0ZNW5-F1
#
_cell.length_a   1.000
_cell.length_b   1.000
_cell.length_c   1.000
_cell.angle_alpha   90.00
_cell.angle_beta   90.00
_cell.angle_gamma   90.00
#
_symmetry.space_group_name_H-M   'P 1'
#
loop_
_entity.id
_entity.type
_entity.pdbx_description
1 polymer ?
#
loop_
_entity_poly.entity_id
_entity_poly.type
_entity_poly.pdbx_seq_one_letter_code
_entity_poly.pdbx_strand_id
1 'polypeptide(L)' 'VFQLQVNNGIPIESWFDDPTDSELLSLLPFLETLASADDVRPIIAKRFGTQG' A
#
# COMPACT_ATOMS: atom_id res chain seq x y z
N VAL A 1 -7.25 -6.12 -8.48
CA VAL A 1 -7.67 -5.10 -9.47
C VAL A 1 -8.41 -3.99 -8.74
N PHE A 2 -7.78 -2.82 -8.56
CA PHE A 2 -8.41 -1.58 -8.04
C PHE A 2 -8.64 -0.55 -9.17
N GLN A 3 -8.87 -1.02 -10.40
CA GLN A 3 -8.76 -0.20 -11.62
C GLN A 3 -9.66 1.05 -11.65
N LEU A 4 -10.77 1.07 -10.90
CA LEU A 4 -11.67 2.24 -10.82
C LEU A 4 -11.31 3.20 -9.67
N GLN A 5 -10.44 2.80 -8.76
CA GLN A 5 -10.17 3.46 -7.48
C GLN A 5 -8.68 3.36 -7.11
N VAL A 6 -7.80 3.66 -8.08
CA VAL A 6 -6.34 3.44 -7.97
C VAL A 6 -5.72 4.07 -6.72
N ASN A 7 -6.21 5.24 -6.29
CA ASN A 7 -5.69 5.96 -5.13
C ASN A 7 -6.16 5.39 -3.78
N ASN A 8 -7.05 4.39 -3.78
CA ASN A 8 -7.45 3.64 -2.58
C ASN A 8 -6.76 2.28 -2.48
N GLY A 9 -5.99 1.88 -3.49
CA GLY A 9 -5.28 0.61 -3.51
C GLY A 9 -3.85 0.76 -3.02
N ILE A 10 -3.39 -0.17 -2.17
CA ILE A 10 -1.98 -0.37 -1.87
C ILE A 10 -1.53 -1.59 -2.67
N PRO A 11 -0.58 -1.45 -3.62
CA PRO A 11 0.02 -2.61 -4.27
C PRO A 11 0.87 -3.39 -3.26
N ILE A 12 0.84 -4.71 -3.33
CA ILE A 12 1.66 -5.62 -2.55
C ILE A 12 2.20 -6.71 -3.47
N GLU A 13 3.39 -7.21 -3.19
CA GLU A 13 3.94 -8.36 -3.91
C GLU A 13 3.10 -9.61 -3.67
N SER A 14 3.01 -10.45 -4.70
CA SER A 14 2.34 -11.75 -4.59
C SER A 14 3.22 -12.71 -3.81
N TRP A 15 2.63 -13.44 -2.88
CA TRP A 15 3.32 -14.47 -2.10
C TRP A 15 3.38 -15.81 -2.84
N PHE A 16 4.53 -16.50 -2.78
CA PHE A 16 4.80 -17.77 -3.47
C PHE A 16 5.58 -18.78 -2.59
N ASP A 17 5.05 -19.12 -1.42
CA ASP A 17 5.63 -20.12 -0.51
C ASP A 17 7.04 -19.82 0.03
N ASP A 18 7.52 -18.57 -0.08
CA ASP A 18 8.79 -18.16 0.52
C ASP A 18 8.64 -18.00 2.05
N PRO A 19 9.32 -18.80 2.88
CA PRO A 19 9.25 -18.69 4.34
C PRO A 19 9.94 -17.45 4.90
N THR A 20 10.69 -16.72 4.07
CA THR A 20 11.36 -15.46 4.42
C THR A 20 10.56 -14.22 4.01
N ASP A 21 9.45 -14.40 3.29
CA ASP A 21 8.55 -13.31 2.94
C ASP A 21 8.06 -12.60 4.20
N SER A 22 8.17 -11.27 4.18
CA SER A 22 7.72 -10.41 5.26
C SER A 22 6.96 -9.19 4.75
N GLU A 23 6.40 -9.26 3.54
CA GLU A 23 5.78 -8.11 2.88
C GLU A 23 4.54 -7.60 3.64
N LEU A 24 3.82 -8.48 4.32
CA LEU A 24 2.73 -8.06 5.21
C LEU A 24 3.23 -7.29 6.45
N LEU A 25 4.40 -7.67 6.98
CA LEU A 25 5.00 -6.99 8.14
C LEU A 25 5.62 -5.66 7.73
N SER A 26 6.23 -5.59 6.54
CA SER A 26 6.83 -4.38 5.98
C SER A 26 5.79 -3.26 5.76
N LEU A 27 4.52 -3.62 5.57
CA LEU A 27 3.42 -2.68 5.44
C LEU A 27 2.98 -2.03 6.75
N LEU A 28 3.28 -2.62 7.92
CA LEU A 28 2.77 -2.12 9.20
C LEU A 28 3.08 -0.64 9.47
N PRO A 29 4.32 -0.14 9.31
CA PRO A 29 4.62 1.28 9.56
C PRO A 29 3.88 2.22 8.61
N PHE A 30 3.61 1.78 7.38
CA PHE A 30 2.84 2.55 6.42
C PHE A 30 1.35 2.59 6.80
N LEU A 31 0.78 1.46 7.21
CA LEU A 31 -0.61 1.40 7.68
C LEU A 31 -0.83 2.22 8.95
N GLU A 32 0.14 2.24 9.87
CA GLU A 32 0.12 3.11 11.06
C GLU A 32 0.05 4.60 10.68
N THR A 33 0.79 5.00 9.64
CA THR A 33 0.72 6.37 9.11
C THR A 33 -0.69 6.69 8.60
N LEU A 34 -1.29 5.78 7.84
CA LEU A 34 -2.63 5.94 7.28
C LEU A 34 -3.71 5.98 8.37
N ALA A 35 -3.56 5.22 9.45
CA ALA A 35 -4.52 5.19 10.57
C ALA A 35 -4.70 6.55 11.25
N SER A 36 -3.71 7.44 11.13
CA SER A 36 -3.75 8.80 11.70
C SER A 36 -4.26 9.87 10.74
N ALA A 37 -4.54 9.52 9.48
CA ALA A 37 -4.89 10.48 8.44
C ALA A 37 -6.41 10.61 8.24
N ASP A 38 -6.88 11.84 8.08
CA ASP A 38 -8.29 12.12 7.72
C ASP A 38 -8.62 11.70 6.27
N ASP A 39 -7.65 11.80 5.36
CA ASP A 39 -7.74 11.32 3.97
C ASP A 39 -6.46 10.59 3.59
N VAL A 40 -6.59 9.30 3.33
CA VAL A 40 -5.48 8.41 2.98
C VAL A 40 -5.01 8.54 1.53
N ARG A 41 -5.88 9.03 0.63
CA ARG A 41 -5.64 9.01 -0.83
C ARG A 41 -4.41 9.82 -1.24
N PRO A 42 -4.13 11.02 -0.69
CA PRO A 42 -2.91 11.76 -1.02
C PRO A 42 -1.63 11.05 -0.56
N ILE A 43 -1.70 10.33 0.57
CA ILE A 43 -0.56 9.60 1.13
C ILE A 43 -0.26 8.36 0.30
N ILE A 44 -1.29 7.60 -0.06
CA ILE A 44 -1.20 6.45 -0.97
C ILE A 44 -0.68 6.90 -2.34
N ALA A 45 -1.23 7.96 -2.92
CA ALA A 45 -0.78 8.49 -4.20
C ALA A 45 0.68 8.99 -4.17
N LYS A 46 1.13 9.59 -3.06
CA LYS A 46 2.54 9.99 -2.90
C LYS A 46 3.50 8.79 -2.85
N ARG A 47 3.06 7.68 -2.25
CA ARG A 47 3.88 6.48 -2.05
C ARG A 47 3.89 5.54 -3.27
N PHE A 48 2.74 5.41 -3.95
CA PHE A 48 2.48 4.39 -4.98
C PHE A 48 1.86 4.94 -6.26
N GLY A 49 1.49 6.21 -6.31
CA GLY A 49 1.00 6.84 -7.52
C GLY A 49 2.10 6.83 -8.58
N THR A 50 1.72 6.45 -9.80
CA THR A 50 2.58 6.59 -10.97
C THR A 50 2.92 8.06 -11.14
N GLN A 51 4.20 8.42 -11.08
CA GLN A 51 4.66 9.65 -11.70
C GLN A 51 4.22 9.59 -13.16
N GLY A 52 3.28 10.46 -13.55
CA GLY A 52 3.06 10.75 -14.95
C GLY A 52 4.28 11.42 -15.54
#